data_AF-A0A3L8C4J4-F1
#
_entry.id   AF-A0A3L8C4J4-F1
#
_cell.length_a   1.000
_cell.length_b   1.000
_cell.length_c   1.000
_cell.angle_alpha   90.00
_cell.angle_beta   90.00
_cell.angle_gamma   90.00
#
_symmetry.space_group_name_H-M   'P 1'
#
loop_
_entity.id
_entity.type
_entity.pdbx_description
1 polymer ?
#
loop_
_entity_poly.entity_id
_entity_poly.type
_entity_poly.pdbx_seq_one_letter_code
_entity_poly.pdbx_strand_id
1 'polypeptide(L)'
;MLGTSVALADSTIVKVPRENGAVHQEFKNLLNDTLSKFRSGIGRVELTGKAGSETCNANFYTSGETTFVTMAVKDGDFYNEFYIDHPHQSFKKILFQNLIMNDENVELKVVQRDGGYSIVTDGKSLKLSSKSHGVESPTCQFSLAQATLHEGETE
;
A
#
# COMPACT_ATOMS: atom_id res chain seq x y z
N MET A 1 39.47 17.65 14.64
CA MET A 1 38.01 17.47 14.80
C MET A 1 37.58 16.38 13.83
N LEU A 2 37.12 15.24 14.33
CA LEU A 2 36.58 14.15 13.52
C LEU A 2 35.17 14.55 13.07
N GLY A 3 35.03 14.90 11.79
CA GLY A 3 33.72 15.09 11.17
C GLY A 3 33.09 13.73 10.95
N THR A 4 32.10 13.38 11.75
CA THR A 4 31.22 12.24 11.55
C THR A 4 30.46 12.45 10.24
N SER A 5 30.86 11.73 9.20
CA SER A 5 30.03 11.51 8.02
C SER A 5 28.77 10.79 8.48
N VAL A 6 27.63 11.47 8.41
CA VAL A 6 26.32 10.83 8.55
C VAL A 6 26.17 9.92 7.34
N ALA A 7 26.32 8.62 7.53
CA ALA A 7 26.00 7.64 6.51
C ALA A 7 24.52 7.81 6.14
N LEU A 8 24.24 8.17 4.89
CA LEU A 8 22.89 8.08 4.35
C LEU A 8 22.50 6.60 4.42
N ALA A 9 21.39 6.28 5.09
CA ALA A 9 20.90 4.91 5.18
C ALA A 9 20.81 4.31 3.77
N ASP A 10 21.45 3.16 3.57
CA ASP A 10 21.61 2.55 2.26
C ASP A 10 20.27 1.92 1.85
N SER A 11 19.48 2.63 1.04
CA SER A 11 18.19 2.13 0.58
C SER A 11 18.41 1.13 -0.55
N THR A 12 18.00 -0.12 -0.36
CA THR A 12 18.00 -1.13 -1.43
C THR A 12 16.73 -0.99 -2.26
N ILE A 13 16.88 -0.73 -3.56
CA ILE A 13 15.76 -0.61 -4.50
C ILE A 13 15.71 -1.85 -5.40
N VAL A 14 14.62 -2.60 -5.31
CA VAL A 14 14.32 -3.76 -6.16
C VAL A 14 13.20 -3.38 -7.13
N LYS A 15 13.42 -3.61 -8.43
CA LYS A 15 12.36 -3.44 -9.43
C LYS A 15 11.43 -4.65 -9.40
N VAL A 16 10.15 -4.42 -9.21
CA VAL A 16 9.14 -5.48 -9.29
C VAL A 16 8.90 -5.81 -10.78
N PRO A 17 8.85 -7.08 -11.20
CA PRO A 17 8.59 -7.45 -12.60
C PRO A 17 7.21 -6.99 -13.08
N ARG A 18 7.13 -6.52 -14.34
CA ARG A 18 5.85 -6.16 -14.99
C ARG A 18 5.10 -7.40 -15.48
N GLU A 19 4.83 -8.31 -14.54
CA GLU A 19 4.10 -9.56 -14.75
C GLU A 19 2.80 -9.50 -13.95
N ASN A 20 1.75 -10.15 -14.46
CA ASN A 20 0.44 -10.18 -13.81
C ASN A 20 0.55 -10.70 -12.38
N GLY A 21 0.11 -9.91 -11.41
CA GLY A 21 0.07 -10.30 -10.00
C GLY A 21 1.40 -10.16 -9.26
N ALA A 22 2.48 -9.70 -9.90
CA ALA A 22 3.77 -9.53 -9.23
C ALA A 22 3.68 -8.49 -8.10
N VAL A 23 2.98 -7.36 -8.33
CA VAL A 23 2.83 -6.33 -7.29
C VAL A 23 1.86 -6.80 -6.20
N HIS A 24 0.80 -7.53 -6.58
CA HIS A 24 -0.11 -8.15 -5.62
C HIS A 24 0.63 -9.13 -4.68
N GLN A 25 1.54 -9.94 -5.23
CA GLN A 25 2.32 -10.87 -4.42
C GLN A 25 3.24 -10.13 -3.44
N GLU A 26 3.92 -9.07 -3.87
CA GLU A 26 4.73 -8.25 -2.96
C GLU A 26 3.88 -7.61 -1.86
N PHE A 27 2.69 -7.11 -2.19
CA PHE A 27 1.75 -6.60 -1.20
C PHE A 27 1.34 -7.68 -0.18
N LYS A 28 1.05 -8.90 -0.63
CA LYS A 28 0.73 -10.02 0.25
C LYS A 28 1.90 -10.38 1.16
N ASN A 29 3.12 -10.34 0.65
CA ASN A 29 4.32 -10.57 1.45
C ASN A 29 4.46 -9.48 2.54
N LEU A 30 4.26 -8.21 2.19
CA LEU A 30 4.35 -7.09 3.12
C LEU A 30 3.34 -7.17 4.26
N LEU A 31 2.13 -7.63 3.99
CA LEU A 31 1.06 -7.75 4.99
C LEU A 31 0.78 -9.20 5.39
N ASN A 32 1.72 -10.12 5.20
CA ASN A 32 1.51 -11.54 5.43
C ASN A 32 0.95 -11.84 6.84
N ASP A 33 1.49 -11.21 7.87
CA ASP A 33 1.04 -11.40 9.26
C ASP A 33 -0.40 -10.94 9.50
N THR A 34 -0.89 -10.01 8.68
CA THR A 34 -2.27 -9.53 8.72
C THR A 34 -3.18 -10.42 7.86
N LEU A 35 -2.79 -10.68 6.60
CA LEU A 35 -3.62 -11.37 5.63
C LEU A 35 -3.70 -12.89 5.86
N SER A 36 -2.67 -13.51 6.45
CA SER A 36 -2.67 -14.94 6.80
C SER A 36 -3.72 -15.32 7.85
N LYS A 37 -4.33 -14.34 8.51
CA LYS A 37 -5.44 -14.55 9.44
C LYS A 37 -6.74 -14.91 8.74
N PHE A 38 -6.87 -14.62 7.44
CA PHE A 38 -8.01 -15.07 6.64
C PHE A 38 -7.90 -16.55 6.32
N ARG A 39 -8.87 -17.35 6.79
CA ARG A 39 -8.85 -18.82 6.59
C ARG A 39 -9.09 -19.22 5.15
N SER A 40 -9.95 -18.47 4.46
CA SER A 40 -10.28 -18.69 3.04
C SER A 40 -9.24 -18.09 2.09
N GLY A 41 -8.30 -17.28 2.61
CA GLY A 41 -7.43 -16.43 1.79
C GLY A 41 -8.15 -15.25 1.14
N ILE A 42 -9.41 -15.00 1.53
CA ILE A 42 -10.26 -13.91 1.03
C ILE A 42 -10.80 -13.11 2.22
N GLY A 43 -10.77 -11.79 2.12
CA GLY A 43 -11.39 -10.93 3.11
C GLY A 43 -11.02 -9.47 2.97
N ARG A 44 -11.61 -8.65 3.84
CA ARG A 44 -11.35 -7.22 3.91
C ARG A 44 -10.57 -6.87 5.16
N VAL A 45 -9.46 -6.15 4.98
CA VAL A 45 -8.77 -5.45 6.07
C VAL A 45 -9.25 -4.01 6.09
N GLU A 46 -9.92 -3.63 7.16
CA GLU A 46 -10.33 -2.26 7.43
C GLU A 46 -9.34 -1.59 8.37
N LEU A 47 -8.87 -0.40 7.96
CA LEU A 47 -7.94 0.41 8.72
C LEU A 47 -8.50 1.81 8.90
N THR A 48 -8.64 2.22 10.16
CA THR A 48 -8.92 3.62 10.53
C THR A 48 -7.65 4.23 11.11
N GLY A 49 -7.30 5.41 10.62
CA GLY A 49 -6.04 6.08 10.94
C GLY A 49 -6.14 7.58 10.82
N LYS A 50 -4.98 8.23 10.67
CA LYS A 50 -4.87 9.69 10.62
C LYS A 50 -4.05 10.16 9.42
N ALA A 51 -4.46 11.29 8.87
CA ALA A 51 -3.70 12.09 7.91
C ALA A 51 -3.54 13.50 8.48
N GLY A 52 -2.42 13.77 9.16
CA GLY A 52 -2.29 14.97 9.98
C GLY A 52 -3.34 14.99 11.11
N SER A 53 -4.19 16.01 11.15
CA SER A 53 -5.30 16.11 12.11
C SER A 53 -6.57 15.39 11.66
N GLU A 54 -6.65 14.98 10.39
CA GLU A 54 -7.86 14.42 9.78
C GLU A 54 -7.92 12.90 9.97
N THR A 55 -9.13 12.35 10.00
CA THR A 55 -9.35 10.90 10.00
C THR A 55 -9.20 10.35 8.59
N CYS A 56 -8.61 9.17 8.48
CA CYS A 56 -8.48 8.45 7.22
C CYS A 56 -8.96 7.02 7.38
N ASN A 57 -9.67 6.51 6.39
CA ASN A 57 -10.13 5.13 6.33
C ASN A 57 -9.59 4.48 5.05
N ALA A 58 -9.07 3.27 5.17
CA ALA A 58 -8.67 2.46 4.04
C ALA A 58 -9.23 1.04 4.19
N ASN A 59 -9.72 0.48 3.09
CA ASN A 59 -10.10 -0.92 3.01
C ASN A 59 -9.23 -1.61 1.98
N PHE A 60 -8.76 -2.81 2.30
CA PHE A 60 -8.04 -3.70 1.41
C PHE A 60 -8.87 -4.98 1.27
N TYR A 61 -9.61 -5.09 0.17
CA TYR A 61 -10.37 -6.28 -0.19
C TYR A 61 -9.43 -7.22 -0.93
N THR A 62 -8.92 -8.22 -0.24
CA THR A 62 -7.90 -9.13 -0.77
C THR A 62 -8.51 -10.49 -1.15
N SER A 63 -7.99 -11.06 -2.22
CA SER A 63 -8.29 -12.42 -2.67
C SER A 63 -6.98 -13.15 -3.01
N GLY A 64 -7.09 -14.34 -3.60
CA GLY A 64 -5.94 -15.06 -4.12
C GLY A 64 -5.21 -14.34 -5.26
N GLU A 65 -5.90 -13.49 -6.02
CA GLU A 65 -5.42 -12.98 -7.31
C GLU A 65 -5.25 -11.46 -7.38
N THR A 66 -5.98 -10.72 -6.54
CA THR A 66 -5.96 -9.25 -6.54
C THR A 66 -6.29 -8.67 -5.17
N THR A 67 -5.91 -7.42 -4.96
CA THR A 67 -6.37 -6.61 -3.83
C THR A 67 -6.99 -5.32 -4.35
N PHE A 68 -8.27 -5.10 -4.10
CA PHE A 68 -8.93 -3.82 -4.33
C PHE A 68 -8.79 -2.92 -3.11
N VAL A 69 -8.53 -1.64 -3.32
CA VAL A 69 -8.28 -0.67 -2.26
C VAL A 69 -9.26 0.48 -2.41
N THR A 70 -9.93 0.85 -1.31
CA THR A 70 -10.63 2.13 -1.18
C THR A 70 -9.92 2.96 -0.12
N MET A 71 -9.72 4.25 -0.37
CA MET A 71 -9.09 5.18 0.55
C MET A 71 -9.93 6.45 0.63
N ALA A 72 -10.27 6.88 1.84
CA ALA A 72 -10.98 8.11 2.12
C ALA A 72 -10.24 8.94 3.18
N VAL A 73 -10.01 10.22 2.91
CA VAL A 73 -9.52 11.18 3.91
C VAL A 73 -10.63 12.18 4.18
N LYS A 74 -10.93 12.39 5.47
CA LYS A 74 -11.99 13.29 5.95
C LYS A 74 -13.31 13.07 5.20
N ASP A 75 -13.93 11.92 5.45
CA ASP A 75 -15.25 11.49 4.95
C ASP A 75 -15.72 12.18 3.65
N GLY A 76 -14.90 12.13 2.60
CA GLY A 76 -15.24 12.61 1.25
C GLY A 76 -14.37 13.72 0.65
N ASP A 77 -13.50 14.40 1.42
CA ASP A 77 -12.63 15.46 0.85
C ASP A 77 -11.58 14.91 -0.13
N PHE A 78 -11.13 13.69 0.14
CA PHE A 78 -10.41 12.86 -0.82
C PHE A 78 -10.98 11.45 -0.78
N TYR A 79 -11.33 10.91 -1.95
CA TYR A 79 -11.69 9.51 -2.14
C TYR A 79 -10.97 8.97 -3.37
N ASN A 80 -10.39 7.78 -3.24
CA ASN A 80 -9.78 7.08 -4.34
C ASN A 80 -9.98 5.57 -4.19
N GLU A 81 -10.15 4.90 -5.33
CA GLU A 81 -10.31 3.46 -5.41
C GLU A 81 -9.45 2.90 -6.54
N PHE A 82 -8.74 1.80 -6.27
CA PHE A 82 -7.82 1.21 -7.24
C PHE A 82 -7.45 -0.23 -6.87
N TYR A 83 -7.01 -0.99 -7.87
CA TYR A 83 -6.42 -2.31 -7.65
C TYR A 83 -4.91 -2.24 -7.40
N ILE A 84 -4.43 -2.99 -6.41
CA ILE A 84 -3.03 -3.37 -6.27
C ILE A 84 -2.80 -4.55 -7.18
N ASP A 85 -2.50 -4.24 -8.45
CA ASP A 85 -2.36 -5.22 -9.53
C ASP A 85 -3.63 -6.01 -9.81
N HIS A 86 -3.79 -6.45 -11.05
CA HIS A 86 -4.94 -7.26 -11.43
C HIS A 86 -4.59 -8.12 -12.65
N PRO A 87 -5.03 -9.40 -12.73
CA PRO A 87 -4.69 -10.32 -13.82
C PRO A 87 -5.05 -9.80 -15.23
N HIS A 88 -5.98 -8.85 -15.29
CA HIS A 88 -6.49 -8.26 -16.53
C HIS A 88 -6.10 -6.78 -16.73
N GLN A 89 -5.30 -6.19 -15.84
CA GLN A 89 -4.93 -4.78 -15.94
C GLN A 89 -3.82 -4.56 -16.98
N SER A 90 -3.94 -3.48 -17.75
CA SER A 90 -2.92 -3.10 -18.72
C SER A 90 -1.77 -2.36 -18.05
N PHE A 91 -0.53 -2.82 -18.25
CA PHE A 91 0.68 -2.12 -17.80
C PHE A 91 1.06 -0.89 -18.63
N LYS A 92 0.29 -0.54 -19.67
CA LYS A 92 0.61 0.59 -20.58
C LYS A 92 0.78 1.92 -19.85
N LYS A 93 0.09 2.11 -18.72
CA LYS A 93 0.14 3.32 -17.91
C LYS A 93 1.23 3.29 -16.84
N ILE A 94 1.82 2.12 -16.52
CA ILE A 94 2.81 1.98 -15.45
C ILE A 94 4.17 2.49 -15.92
N LEU A 95 4.72 3.45 -15.18
CA LEU A 95 6.05 4.01 -15.40
C LEU A 95 7.10 3.20 -14.65
N PHE A 96 6.83 2.82 -13.40
CA PHE A 96 7.68 1.91 -12.61
C PHE A 96 6.91 1.30 -11.43
N GLN A 97 7.45 0.21 -10.92
CA GLN A 97 6.96 -0.54 -9.77
C GLN A 97 8.19 -1.04 -8.99
N ASN A 98 8.35 -0.56 -7.77
CA ASN A 98 9.55 -0.80 -6.97
C ASN A 98 9.16 -1.29 -5.57
N LEU A 99 10.00 -2.18 -5.03
CA LEU A 99 10.09 -2.47 -3.62
C LEU A 99 11.35 -1.77 -3.09
N ILE A 100 11.18 -0.83 -2.18
CA ILE A 100 12.25 -0.03 -1.60
C ILE A 100 12.40 -0.45 -0.14
N MET A 101 13.56 -0.99 0.22
CA MET A 101 13.86 -1.45 1.57
C MET A 101 14.90 -0.53 2.18
N ASN A 102 14.65 -0.07 3.40
CA ASN A 102 15.64 0.59 4.25
C ASN A 102 15.64 -0.07 5.63
N ASP A 103 16.49 0.43 6.54
CA ASP A 103 16.67 -0.16 7.87
C ASP A 103 15.39 -0.15 8.74
N GLU A 104 14.42 0.73 8.43
CA GLU A 104 13.24 0.97 9.27
C GLU A 104 11.94 0.46 8.65
N ASN A 105 11.85 0.41 7.31
CA ASN A 105 10.61 0.13 6.61
C ASN A 105 10.83 -0.42 5.20
N VAL A 106 9.76 -1.00 4.67
CA VAL A 106 9.65 -1.42 3.28
C VAL A 106 8.52 -0.63 2.60
N GLU A 107 8.81 -0.08 1.42
CA GLU A 107 7.86 0.65 0.58
C GLU A 107 7.58 -0.13 -0.71
N LEU A 108 6.31 -0.44 -0.97
CA LEU A 108 5.82 -0.83 -2.28
C LEU A 108 5.28 0.39 -3.01
N LYS A 109 5.93 0.76 -4.12
CA LYS A 109 5.61 1.97 -4.87
C LYS A 109 5.29 1.65 -6.31
N VAL A 110 4.11 2.06 -6.76
CA VAL A 110 3.71 2.00 -8.17
C VAL A 110 3.40 3.39 -8.67
N VAL A 111 4.08 3.80 -9.74
CA VAL A 111 3.85 5.09 -10.39
C VAL A 111 3.31 4.88 -11.80
N GLN A 112 2.24 5.59 -12.10
CA GLN A 112 1.52 5.55 -13.36
C GLN A 112 1.54 6.95 -14.01
N ARG A 113 1.22 7.03 -15.30
CA ARG A 113 1.18 8.33 -16.03
C ARG A 113 0.27 9.36 -15.37
N ASP A 114 -0.90 8.92 -14.91
CA ASP A 114 -1.96 9.79 -14.38
C ASP A 114 -2.20 9.60 -12.87
N GLY A 115 -1.30 8.89 -12.18
CA GLY A 115 -1.52 8.53 -10.78
C GLY A 115 -0.47 7.58 -10.20
N GLY A 116 -0.85 6.87 -9.14
CA GLY A 116 -0.01 5.88 -8.48
C GLY A 116 -0.35 5.72 -7.00
N TYR A 117 0.40 4.87 -6.32
CA TYR A 117 0.26 4.67 -4.88
C TYR A 117 1.61 4.28 -4.25
N SER A 118 1.72 4.54 -2.96
CA SER A 118 2.82 4.10 -2.11
C SER A 118 2.24 3.47 -0.84
N ILE A 119 2.69 2.27 -0.52
CA ILE A 119 2.37 1.53 0.69
C ILE A 119 3.68 1.30 1.44
N VAL A 120 3.82 1.90 2.62
CA VAL A 120 5.01 1.76 3.46
C VAL A 120 4.64 1.04 4.74
N THR A 121 5.42 0.05 5.16
CA THR A 121 5.20 -0.64 6.43
C THR A 121 6.50 -1.00 7.14
N ASP A 122 6.44 -1.00 8.47
CA ASP A 122 7.45 -1.54 9.39
C ASP A 122 6.95 -2.85 10.07
N GLY A 123 5.85 -3.41 9.57
CA GLY A 123 5.16 -4.58 10.14
C GLY A 123 4.22 -4.27 11.32
N LYS A 124 4.26 -3.06 11.90
CA LYS A 124 3.37 -2.61 12.99
C LYS A 124 2.44 -1.48 12.57
N SER A 125 2.93 -0.63 11.68
CA SER A 125 2.24 0.51 11.11
C SER A 125 2.22 0.39 9.58
N LEU A 126 1.22 1.01 8.98
CA LEU A 126 1.10 1.12 7.53
C LEU A 126 0.88 2.60 7.19
N LYS A 127 1.62 3.09 6.20
CA LYS A 127 1.38 4.38 5.57
C LYS A 127 0.88 4.15 4.15
N LEU A 128 -0.19 4.84 3.77
CA LEU A 128 -0.77 4.80 2.44
C LEU A 128 -0.86 6.21 1.89
N SER A 129 -0.37 6.40 0.67
CA SER A 129 -0.72 7.55 -0.14
C SER A 129 -1.06 7.10 -1.55
N SER A 130 -1.95 7.85 -2.20
CA SER A 130 -2.33 7.62 -3.58
C SER A 130 -2.48 8.94 -4.33
N LYS A 131 -2.23 8.89 -5.63
CA LYS A 131 -2.42 10.01 -6.54
C LYS A 131 -3.36 9.59 -7.65
N SER A 132 -4.38 10.40 -7.91
CA SER A 132 -5.35 10.18 -8.98
C SER A 132 -5.65 11.51 -9.66
N HIS A 133 -5.58 11.53 -11.00
CA HIS A 133 -5.92 12.71 -11.82
C HIS A 133 -5.23 14.02 -11.38
N GLY A 134 -3.97 13.92 -10.93
CA GLY A 134 -3.19 15.08 -10.49
C GLY A 134 -3.40 15.50 -9.03
N VAL A 135 -4.40 14.95 -8.34
CA VAL A 135 -4.63 15.15 -6.91
C VAL A 135 -3.93 14.05 -6.12
N GLU A 136 -3.09 14.44 -5.17
CA GLU A 136 -2.40 13.52 -4.27
C GLU A 136 -3.09 13.52 -2.91
N SER A 137 -3.34 12.33 -2.37
CA SER A 137 -3.89 12.17 -1.04
C SER A 137 -2.87 12.66 -0.01
N PRO A 138 -3.31 13.24 1.11
CA PRO A 138 -2.53 13.23 2.34
C PRO A 138 -2.05 11.80 2.65
N THR A 139 -0.85 11.65 3.22
CA THR A 139 -0.37 10.34 3.67
C THR A 139 -1.16 9.91 4.90
N CYS A 140 -1.90 8.82 4.77
CA CYS A 140 -2.58 8.20 5.89
C CYS A 140 -1.66 7.25 6.63
N GLN A 141 -1.71 7.29 7.96
CA GLN A 141 -0.98 6.39 8.83
C GLN A 141 -1.96 5.58 9.69
N PHE A 142 -1.73 4.27 9.72
CA PHE A 142 -2.57 3.29 10.40
C PHE A 142 -1.72 2.45 11.35
N SER A 143 -2.35 1.98 12.45
CA SER A 143 -1.80 0.90 13.26
C SER A 143 -2.38 -0.43 12.78
N LEU A 144 -1.53 -1.38 12.42
CA LEU A 144 -1.99 -2.72 12.01
C LEU A 144 -2.60 -3.50 13.18
N ALA A 145 -2.27 -3.14 14.42
CA ALA A 145 -2.90 -3.72 15.60
C ALA A 145 -4.38 -3.29 15.77
N GLN A 146 -4.79 -2.20 15.12
CA GLN A 146 -6.17 -1.70 15.10
C GLN A 146 -6.93 -2.15 13.85
N ALA A 147 -6.34 -3.01 13.02
CA ALA A 147 -7.01 -3.55 11.84
C ALA A 147 -8.23 -4.37 12.22
N THR A 148 -9.36 -4.08 11.60
CA THR A 148 -10.55 -4.92 11.67
C THR A 148 -10.56 -5.85 10.47
N LEU A 149 -10.71 -7.15 10.72
CA LEU A 149 -10.65 -8.19 9.70
C LEU A 149 -12.04 -8.76 9.46
N HIS A 150 -12.48 -8.74 8.21
CA HIS A 150 -13.77 -9.25 7.79
C HIS A 150 -13.57 -10.41 6.81
N GLU A 151 -13.74 -11.64 7.31
CA GLU A 151 -13.53 -12.88 6.54
C GLU A 151 -14.57 -13.01 5.41
N GLY A 152 -14.12 -13.31 4.20
CA GLY A 152 -14.99 -13.59 3.05
C GLY A 152 -15.65 -12.37 2.42
N GLU A 153 -15.44 -11.16 2.95
CA GLU A 153 -15.90 -9.93 2.30
C GLU A 153 -15.01 -9.59 1.09
N THR A 154 -15.66 -9.34 -0.04
CA THR A 154 -15.05 -8.90 -1.31
C THR A 154 -15.57 -7.52 -1.69
N GLU A 155 -14.92 -6.87 -2.65
CA GLU A 155 -15.45 -5.67 -3.33
C GLU A 155 -16.87 -5.90 -3.84
#